data_AF-A0A3B3H966-F1
#
_entry.id   AF-A0A3B3H966-F1
#
_cell.length_a   1.000
_cell.length_b   1.000
_cell.length_c   1.000
_cell.angle_alpha   90.00
_cell.angle_beta   90.00
_cell.angle_gamma   90.00
#
_symmetry.space_group_name_H-M   'P 1'
#
loop_
_entity.id
_entity.type
_entity.pdbx_description
1 polymer ?
#
loop_
_entity_poly.entity_id
_entity_poly.type
_entity_poly.pdbx_seq_one_letter_code
_entity_poly.pdbx_strand_id
1 'polypeptide(L)' 'LGFRQRRYSQVGANPAKHLVFQRISTASGDGKHYCYPHFTCAVDTENIRRVFNDCRDIIQRMHLRQYELL' A
#
# COMPACT_ATOMS: atom_id res chain seq x y z
N LEU A 1 -1.81 7.25 -13.07
CA LEU A 1 -2.97 7.82 -12.33
C LEU A 1 -4.06 6.79 -11.97
N GLY A 2 -3.75 5.52 -11.62
CA GLY A 2 -4.81 4.49 -11.40
C GLY A 2 -4.67 3.54 -10.20
N PHE A 3 -3.53 3.53 -9.49
CA PHE A 3 -3.25 2.55 -8.43
C PHE A 3 -2.95 3.15 -7.05
N ARG A 4 -2.93 4.48 -6.91
CA ARG A 4 -2.65 5.14 -5.61
C ARG A 4 -3.81 5.04 -4.61
N GLN A 5 -5.00 4.59 -5.05
CA GLN A 5 -6.24 4.63 -4.25
C GLN A 5 -6.96 3.28 -4.07
N ARG A 6 -6.72 2.26 -4.90
CA ARG A 6 -7.60 1.06 -4.95
C ARG A 6 -7.45 0.05 -3.81
N ARG A 7 -6.52 0.22 -2.87
CA ARG A 7 -6.44 -0.64 -1.66
C ARG A 7 -7.06 -0.02 -0.42
N TYR A 8 -7.67 1.15 -0.55
CA TYR A 8 -8.61 1.70 0.43
C TYR A 8 -10.06 1.23 0.14
N SER A 9 -10.23 0.07 -0.49
CA SER A 9 -11.54 -0.56 -0.67
C SER A 9 -11.75 -1.61 0.43
N GLN A 10 -11.86 -1.16 1.67
CA GLN A 10 -12.56 -1.87 2.73
C GLN A 10 -13.61 -0.89 3.23
N VAL A 11 -14.82 -1.05 2.69
CA VAL A 11 -16.05 -0.34 3.02
C VAL A 11 -16.14 -0.18 4.56
N GLY A 12 -16.03 1.06 5.07
CA GLY A 12 -16.12 1.38 6.50
C GLY A 12 -14.82 1.75 7.23
N ALA A 13 -13.89 2.48 6.59
CA ALA A 13 -12.67 2.90 7.27
C ALA A 13 -12.96 3.93 8.39
N ASN A 14 -12.69 3.53 9.63
CA ASN A 14 -12.72 4.41 10.80
C ASN A 14 -11.89 5.68 10.54
N PRO A 15 -12.40 6.89 10.86
CA PRO A 15 -11.71 8.16 10.62
C PRO A 15 -10.29 8.22 11.23
N ALA A 16 -10.06 7.55 12.35
CA ALA A 16 -8.73 7.44 12.95
C ALA A 16 -7.74 6.69 12.06
N LYS A 17 -8.18 5.61 11.40
CA LYS A 17 -7.34 4.86 10.44
C LYS A 17 -7.01 5.74 9.23
N HIS A 18 -7.97 6.51 8.73
CA HIS A 18 -7.74 7.43 7.63
C HIS A 18 -6.68 8.49 7.95
N LEU A 19 -6.77 9.10 9.12
CA LEU A 19 -5.84 10.13 9.55
C LEU A 19 -4.40 9.59 9.63
N VAL A 20 -4.21 8.41 10.22
CA VAL A 20 -2.89 7.75 10.31
C VAL A 20 -2.31 7.48 8.92
N PHE A 21 -3.14 6.96 8.00
CA PHE A 21 -2.73 6.72 6.61
C PHE A 21 -2.23 8.01 5.93
N GLN A 22 -2.99 9.09 6.06
CA GLN A 22 -2.66 10.37 5.43
C GLN A 22 -1.33 10.90 5.95
N ARG A 23 -1.12 10.90 7.28
CA ARG A 23 0.13 11.41 7.89
C ARG A 23 1.37 10.65 7.43
N ILE A 24 1.29 9.32 7.36
CA ILE A 24 2.42 8.47 6.93
C ILE A 24 2.68 8.66 5.43
N SER A 25 1.63 8.76 4.62
CA SER A 25 1.75 8.92 3.17
C SER A 25 2.35 10.26 2.76
N THR A 26 2.09 11.33 3.52
CA THR A 26 2.65 12.67 3.27
C THR A 26 4.04 12.87 3.88
N ALA A 27 4.46 12.01 4.82
CA ALA A 27 5.79 12.07 5.43
C ALA A 27 6.90 11.47 4.52
N SER A 28 6.53 10.77 3.45
CA SER A 28 7.49 10.16 2.52
C SER A 28 8.06 11.24 1.59
N GLY A 29 9.28 11.70 1.88
CA GLY A 29 9.98 12.79 1.18
C GLY A 29 10.49 12.44 -0.23
N ASP A 30 11.04 13.48 -0.88
CA ASP A 30 11.90 13.57 -2.08
C ASP A 30 11.52 12.79 -3.35
N GLY A 31 10.40 12.05 -3.38
CA GLY A 31 9.88 11.39 -4.58
C GLY A 31 10.70 10.20 -5.11
N LYS A 32 11.85 9.88 -4.49
CA LYS A 32 12.71 8.74 -4.86
C LYS A 32 12.15 7.39 -4.42
N HIS A 33 11.35 7.37 -3.36
CA HIS A 33 10.73 6.16 -2.81
C HIS A 33 9.22 6.34 -2.68
N TYR A 34 8.47 5.28 -3.00
CA TYR A 34 7.02 5.25 -2.87
C TYR A 34 6.63 4.51 -1.58
N CYS A 35 5.71 5.09 -0.81
CA CYS A 35 5.09 4.43 0.34
C CYS A 35 3.76 3.79 -0.05
N TYR A 36 3.54 2.53 0.37
CA TYR A 36 2.31 1.77 0.14
C TYR A 36 1.79 1.23 1.48
N PRO A 37 1.01 2.03 2.24
CA PRO A 37 0.57 1.64 3.58
C PRO A 37 -0.52 0.56 3.55
N HIS A 38 -0.46 -0.37 4.50
CA HIS A 38 -1.47 -1.40 4.72
C HIS A 38 -1.96 -1.40 6.17
N PHE A 39 -3.27 -1.51 6.37
CA PHE A 39 -3.83 -1.86 7.67
C PHE A 39 -3.87 -3.37 7.80
N THR A 40 -3.17 -3.88 8.80
CA THR A 40 -3.08 -5.31 9.03
C THR A 40 -3.60 -5.70 10.41
N CYS A 41 -4.03 -6.94 10.53
CA CYS A 41 -4.22 -7.61 11.81
C CYS A 41 -3.22 -8.77 11.84
N ALA A 42 -2.12 -8.60 12.59
CA ALA A 42 -0.99 -9.54 12.54
C ALA A 42 -1.36 -10.98 12.94
N VAL A 43 -2.38 -11.14 13.77
CA VAL A 43 -2.88 -12.44 14.23
C VAL A 43 -3.88 -13.09 13.27
N ASP A 44 -4.42 -12.32 12.32
CA ASP A 44 -5.36 -12.82 11.30
C ASP A 44 -4.57 -13.31 10.08
N THR A 45 -4.48 -14.63 9.96
CA THR A 45 -3.72 -15.30 8.88
C THR A 45 -4.23 -14.95 7.49
N GLU A 46 -5.53 -14.76 7.33
CA GLU A 46 -6.15 -14.42 6.05
C GLU A 46 -5.90 -12.95 5.68
N ASN A 47 -5.92 -12.05 6.67
CA ASN A 47 -5.50 -10.67 6.48
C ASN A 47 -4.03 -10.59 6.00
N ILE A 48 -3.13 -11.30 6.69
CA ILE A 48 -1.71 -11.31 6.34
C ILE A 48 -1.49 -11.93 4.96
N ARG A 49 -2.16 -13.04 4.63
CA ARG A 49 -2.06 -13.66 3.30
C ARG A 49 -2.41 -12.68 2.18
N ARG A 50 -3.50 -11.91 2.33
CA ARG A 50 -3.91 -10.90 1.33
C ARG A 50 -2.90 -9.76 1.20
N VAL A 51 -2.45 -9.22 2.33
CA VAL A 51 -1.47 -8.11 2.34
C VAL A 51 -0.15 -8.55 1.69
N PHE A 52 0.33 -9.75 1.97
CA PHE A 52 1.56 -10.28 1.36
C PHE A 52 1.42 -10.50 -0.15
N ASN A 53 0.27 -11.00 -0.61
CA ASN A 53 0.00 -11.10 -2.05
C ASN A 53 0.06 -9.73 -2.72
N ASP A 54 -0.55 -8.71 -2.11
CA ASP A 54 -0.47 -7.38 -2.70
C ASP A 54 0.95 -6.78 -2.64
N CYS A 55 1.73 -7.07 -1.60
CA CYS A 55 3.14 -6.67 -1.50
C CYS A 55 3.99 -7.32 -2.61
N ARG A 56 3.76 -8.59 -2.92
CA ARG A 56 4.41 -9.30 -4.04
C ARG A 56 4.21 -8.53 -5.35
N ASP A 57 2.97 -8.14 -5.64
CA ASP A 57 2.64 -7.39 -6.86
C ASP A 57 3.30 -6.00 -6.91
N ILE A 58 3.40 -5.29 -5.77
CA ILE A 58 4.12 -4.00 -5.71
C ILE A 58 5.59 -4.21 -6.07
N ILE A 59 6.25 -5.15 -5.38
CA ILE A 59 7.69 -5.38 -5.52
C ILE A 59 8.00 -5.75 -6.96
N GLN A 60 7.23 -6.66 -7.55
CA GLN A 60 7.41 -7.06 -8.93
C GLN A 60 7.20 -5.90 -9.90
N ARG A 61 6.18 -5.07 -9.71
CA ARG A 61 5.96 -3.88 -10.56
C ARG A 61 7.06 -2.84 -10.40
N MET A 62 7.58 -2.64 -9.20
CA MET A 62 8.72 -1.75 -8.96
C MET A 62 9.94 -2.25 -9.69
N HIS A 63 10.24 -3.55 -9.60
CA HIS A 63 11.34 -4.17 -10.31
C HIS A 63 11.21 -4.01 -11.84
N LEU A 64 10.04 -4.33 -12.42
CA LEU A 64 9.82 -4.21 -13.86
C LEU A 64 9.93 -2.77 -14.38
N ARG A 65 9.45 -1.77 -13.62
CA ARG A 65 9.61 -0.35 -13.99
C ARG A 65 11.06 0.11 -14.03
N GLN A 66 11.94 -0.48 -13.21
CA GLN A 66 13.37 -0.13 -13.23
C GLN A 66 14.05 -0.56 -14.55
N TYR A 67 13.48 -1.53 -15.25
CA TYR A 67 13.94 -2.00 -16.56
C TYR A 67 13.06 -1.51 -17.72
N GLU A 68 12.18 -0.52 -17.48
CA GLU A 68 11.26 0.03 -18.49
C GLU A 68 10.34 -1.03 -19.14
N LEU A 69 10.08 -2.14 -18.43
CA LEU A 69 9.19 -3.21 -18.88
C LEU A 69 7.70 -2.95 -18.54
N LEU A 70 7.39 -1.81 -17.90
CA LEU A 70 6.07 -1.36 -17.44
C LEU A 70 5.95 0.16 -17.33
#